data_AF-A0A8C6ND94-F1
#
_entry.id   AF-A0A8C6ND94-F1
#
_cell.length_a   1.000
_cell.length_b   1.000
_cell.length_c   1.000
_cell.angle_alpha   90.00
_cell.angle_beta   90.00
_cell.angle_gamma   90.00
#
_symmetry.space_group_name_H-M   'P 1'
#
loop_
_entity.id
_entity.type
_entity.pdbx_description
1 polymer ?
#
loop_
_entity_poly.entity_id
_entity_poly.type
_entity_poly.pdbx_seq_one_letter_code
_entity_poly.pdbx_strand_id
1 'polypeptide(L)'
;MWGALLRRGGRGPGCLRGLASGGPPWSQVVSEAEKIVGYPTSFMSLRCLLSDELSNIAMQVRKLVGTKHPLLDTARGFVYDSRNNLQMRGLVVLLISKAAGPSTGDISFQHNMVSGIYSSQRSLAEITELIHTAFLVHRGIVNIGELKSCDGPLKDMQFGNKMAVLSGDFLLANACTSLAQLQNTKVVELISSAIGDLVQGIYYENSKSSEAQGKGNTMDYKKLQAAIKAGKGVTSAMDLCRFHGNRALAALEGFPPSEARAALANIVYAVTRFP
;
A
#
# COMPACT_ATOMS: atom_id res chain seq x y z
N MET A 1 -33.69 23.32 16.73
CA MET A 1 -35.10 22.92 16.92
C MET A 1 -35.44 21.94 15.81
N TRP A 2 -35.81 20.68 15.97
CA TRP A 2 -36.19 19.76 17.05
C TRP A 2 -35.74 18.37 16.53
N GLY A 3 -35.16 17.42 17.26
CA GLY A 3 -35.23 17.16 18.69
C GLY A 3 -36.51 16.39 19.05
N ALA A 4 -36.39 15.07 19.25
CA ALA A 4 -37.37 14.18 19.87
C ALA A 4 -38.48 13.58 18.98
N LEU A 5 -38.30 12.30 18.64
CA LEU A 5 -39.35 11.29 18.69
C LEU A 5 -38.72 9.99 19.20
N LEU A 6 -38.73 9.86 20.53
CA LEU A 6 -38.31 8.67 21.27
C LEU A 6 -39.48 8.26 22.18
N ARG A 7 -39.77 6.95 22.18
CA ARG A 7 -40.41 6.14 23.23
C ARG A 7 -41.94 6.05 23.28
N ARG A 8 -42.42 4.87 22.88
CA ARG A 8 -43.23 3.91 23.67
C ARG A 8 -42.99 2.54 23.01
N GLY A 9 -42.70 1.41 23.66
CA GLY A 9 -42.56 1.00 25.05
C GLY A 9 -42.15 -0.48 25.07
N GLY A 10 -41.83 -1.02 26.24
CA GLY A 10 -41.66 -2.47 26.46
C GLY A 10 -40.31 -2.87 27.04
N ARG A 11 -40.23 -3.03 28.37
CA ARG A 11 -39.13 -3.72 29.07
C ARG A 11 -39.42 -5.22 29.08
N GLY A 12 -38.42 -6.03 28.72
CA GLY A 12 -38.34 -7.46 28.96
C GLY A 12 -36.87 -7.90 28.83
N PRO A 13 -36.33 -8.75 29.72
CA PRO A 13 -34.92 -9.13 29.69
C PRO A 13 -34.76 -10.33 28.75
N GLY A 14 -34.03 -10.16 27.66
CA GLY A 14 -33.85 -11.23 26.69
C GLY A 14 -32.76 -10.89 25.68
N CYS A 15 -31.64 -11.58 25.82
CA CYS A 15 -30.49 -11.57 24.94
C CYS A 15 -30.88 -11.81 23.48
N LEU A 16 -30.83 -10.78 22.63
CA LEU A 16 -30.71 -10.87 21.17
C LEU A 16 -30.18 -9.52 20.66
N ARG A 17 -28.86 -9.30 20.78
CA ARG A 17 -28.21 -8.17 20.10
C ARG A 17 -28.09 -8.56 18.62
N GLY A 18 -28.95 -7.95 17.82
CA GLY A 18 -29.02 -8.15 16.37
C GLY A 18 -27.67 -7.95 15.69
N LEU A 19 -27.44 -8.75 14.66
CA LEU A 19 -26.38 -8.59 13.67
C LEU A 19 -26.48 -7.19 13.04
N ALA A 20 -25.66 -6.25 13.52
CA ALA A 20 -25.36 -5.05 12.78
C ALA A 20 -24.46 -5.45 11.60
N SER A 21 -24.93 -5.20 10.38
CA SER A 21 -24.27 -5.49 9.11
C SER A 21 -23.04 -4.61 8.81
N GLY A 22 -22.25 -4.23 9.82
CA GLY A 22 -21.11 -3.32 9.65
C GLY A 22 -19.85 -3.92 10.25
N GLY A 23 -18.93 -4.38 9.41
CA GLY A 23 -17.57 -4.68 9.87
C GLY A 23 -16.82 -3.39 10.21
N PRO A 24 -15.68 -3.47 10.91
CA PRO A 24 -14.90 -2.30 11.25
C PRO A 24 -14.46 -1.54 9.98
N PRO A 25 -14.48 -0.19 9.98
CA PRO A 25 -13.93 0.60 8.88
C PRO A 25 -12.46 0.28 8.65
N TRP A 26 -12.00 0.41 7.41
CA TRP A 26 -10.61 0.10 6.99
C TRP A 26 -9.56 0.75 7.89
N SER A 27 -9.73 2.02 8.23
CA SER A 27 -8.82 2.77 9.10
C SER A 27 -8.70 2.15 10.50
N GLN A 28 -9.78 1.58 11.04
CA GLN A 28 -9.75 0.86 12.31
C GLN A 28 -8.98 -0.45 12.18
N VAL A 29 -9.19 -1.21 11.09
CA VAL A 29 -8.48 -2.48 10.84
C VAL A 29 -6.97 -2.26 10.77
N VAL A 30 -6.53 -1.23 10.05
CA VAL A 30 -5.11 -0.87 9.96
C VAL A 30 -4.57 -0.41 11.32
N SER A 31 -5.29 0.46 12.04
CA SER A 31 -4.85 0.95 13.34
C SER A 31 -4.68 -0.17 14.38
N GLU A 32 -5.59 -1.14 14.42
CA GLU A 32 -5.44 -2.30 15.32
C GLU A 32 -4.25 -3.18 14.92
N ALA A 33 -4.03 -3.39 13.62
CA ALA A 33 -2.87 -4.12 13.13
C ALA A 33 -1.54 -3.45 13.50
N GLU A 34 -1.46 -2.11 13.42
CA GLU A 34 -0.27 -1.35 13.82
C GLU A 34 0.05 -1.50 15.31
N LYS A 35 -0.99 -1.46 16.17
CA LYS A 35 -0.83 -1.67 17.62
C LYS A 35 -0.22 -3.03 17.92
N ILE A 36 -0.63 -4.07 17.20
CA ILE A 36 -0.14 -5.44 17.39
C ILE A 36 1.36 -5.55 17.08
N VAL A 37 1.84 -4.90 16.02
CA VAL A 37 3.28 -4.94 15.67
C VAL A 37 4.11 -3.96 16.50
N GLY A 38 3.48 -3.06 17.25
CA GLY A 38 4.14 -2.09 18.12
C GLY A 38 4.91 -1.02 17.36
N TYR A 39 4.60 -0.82 16.08
CA TYR A 39 5.24 0.14 15.20
C TYR A 39 4.16 0.82 14.36
N PRO A 40 3.92 2.14 14.53
CA PRO A 40 3.03 2.85 13.63
C PRO A 40 3.72 2.94 12.26
N THR A 41 2.96 2.73 11.17
CA THR A 41 3.48 2.86 9.80
C THR A 41 4.05 4.25 9.52
N SER A 42 3.58 5.27 10.25
CA SER A 42 4.15 6.62 10.19
C SER A 42 5.62 6.69 10.63
N PHE A 43 6.12 5.75 11.44
CA PHE A 43 7.50 5.79 11.94
C PHE A 43 8.54 5.50 10.86
N MET A 44 8.23 4.67 9.86
CA MET A 44 9.18 4.43 8.76
C MET A 44 9.16 5.59 7.77
N SER A 45 8.00 6.20 7.51
CA SER A 45 7.92 7.45 6.75
C SER A 45 8.71 8.58 7.42
N LEU A 46 8.68 8.65 8.76
CA LEU A 46 9.47 9.62 9.54
C LEU A 46 10.97 9.32 9.49
N ARG A 47 11.41 8.07 9.67
CA ARG A 47 12.84 7.73 9.56
C ARG A 47 13.36 7.99 8.15
N CYS A 48 12.57 7.71 7.12
CA CYS A 48 12.86 8.10 5.74
C CYS A 48 13.07 9.62 5.64
N LEU A 49 12.13 10.43 6.12
CA LEU A 49 12.25 11.90 6.03
C LEU A 49 13.40 12.49 6.86
N LEU A 50 13.86 11.78 7.89
CA LEU A 50 14.91 12.25 8.81
C LEU A 50 16.32 11.78 8.42
N SER A 51 16.47 10.91 7.42
CA SER A 51 17.80 10.60 6.87
C SER A 51 18.33 11.82 6.10
N ASP A 52 19.60 12.14 6.29
CA ASP A 52 20.26 13.28 5.63
C ASP A 52 20.20 13.14 4.10
N GLU A 53 20.32 11.91 3.60
CA GLU A 53 20.28 11.63 2.17
C GLU A 53 18.88 11.82 1.57
N LEU A 54 17.84 11.43 2.29
CA LEU A 54 16.46 11.60 1.87
C LEU A 54 15.96 13.04 2.06
N SER A 55 16.51 13.75 3.04
CA SER A 55 16.31 15.19 3.21
C SER A 55 16.80 15.97 2.00
N ASN A 56 17.93 15.57 1.41
CA ASN A 56 18.44 16.18 0.16
C ASN A 56 17.48 15.96 -1.02
N ILE A 57 16.90 14.78 -1.15
CA ILE A 57 15.86 14.52 -2.16
C ILE A 57 14.62 15.38 -1.90
N ALA A 58 14.13 15.40 -0.65
CA ALA A 58 12.98 16.20 -0.27
C ALA A 58 13.21 17.69 -0.57
N MET A 59 14.41 18.22 -0.35
CA MET A 59 14.79 19.59 -0.72
C MET A 59 14.72 19.85 -2.23
N GLN A 60 15.18 18.91 -3.07
CA GLN A 60 15.10 19.08 -4.51
C GLN A 60 13.67 18.94 -5.03
N VAL A 61 12.88 18.01 -4.49
CA VAL A 61 11.45 17.86 -4.81
C VAL A 61 10.67 19.10 -4.37
N ARG A 62 11.05 19.76 -3.28
CA ARG A 62 10.43 21.02 -2.83
C ARG A 62 10.51 22.14 -3.88
N LYS A 63 11.52 22.11 -4.76
CA LYS A 63 11.62 23.08 -5.88
C LYS A 63 10.50 22.92 -6.91
N LEU A 64 9.80 21.78 -6.91
CA LEU A 64 8.63 21.57 -7.73
C LEU A 64 7.36 22.18 -7.10
N VAL A 65 7.37 22.60 -5.84
CA VAL A 65 6.18 23.14 -5.18
C VAL A 65 5.67 24.36 -5.95
N GLY A 66 4.38 24.33 -6.32
CA GLY A 66 3.74 25.36 -7.15
C GLY A 66 3.65 24.99 -8.63
N THR A 67 4.36 23.94 -9.07
CA THR A 67 4.18 23.36 -10.40
C THR A 67 3.00 22.39 -10.43
N LYS A 68 2.64 21.94 -11.64
CA LYS A 68 1.60 20.93 -11.88
C LYS A 68 2.18 19.52 -12.11
N HIS A 69 3.46 19.31 -11.82
CA HIS A 69 4.09 18.02 -12.09
C HIS A 69 3.51 16.93 -11.16
N PRO A 70 3.09 15.75 -11.68
CA PRO A 70 2.45 14.69 -10.88
C PRO A 70 3.29 14.14 -9.72
N LEU A 71 4.62 14.25 -9.79
CA LEU A 71 5.50 13.89 -8.67
C LEU A 71 5.12 14.60 -7.35
N LEU A 72 4.54 15.80 -7.40
CA LEU A 72 4.05 16.47 -6.20
C LEU A 72 2.87 15.75 -5.55
N ASP A 73 2.00 15.12 -6.35
CA ASP A 73 0.89 14.37 -5.80
C ASP A 73 1.39 13.08 -5.15
N THR A 74 2.40 12.42 -5.74
CA THR A 74 3.13 11.33 -5.09
C THR A 74 3.76 11.79 -3.77
N ALA A 75 4.46 12.93 -3.77
CA ALA A 75 5.10 13.48 -2.57
C ALA A 75 4.08 13.91 -1.48
N ARG A 76 2.94 14.49 -1.89
CA ARG A 76 1.83 14.81 -0.98
C ARG A 76 1.21 13.55 -0.40
N GLY A 77 1.11 12.48 -1.20
CA GLY A 77 0.73 11.16 -0.73
C GLY A 77 1.56 10.78 0.50
N PHE A 78 2.89 10.91 0.44
CA PHE A 78 3.79 10.59 1.56
C PHE A 78 3.57 11.40 2.84
N VAL A 79 3.16 12.68 2.72
CA VAL A 79 3.08 13.61 3.86
C VAL A 79 1.66 13.70 4.44
N TYR A 80 0.64 13.79 3.58
CA TYR A 80 -0.74 14.08 3.97
C TYR A 80 -1.60 12.83 4.12
N ASP A 81 -1.30 11.73 3.41
CA ASP A 81 -2.13 10.52 3.45
C ASP A 81 -1.77 9.57 4.61
N SER A 82 -1.38 10.15 5.75
CA SER A 82 -1.21 9.44 7.03
C SER A 82 -2.51 8.81 7.56
N ARG A 83 -3.64 9.01 6.87
CA ARG A 83 -4.94 8.42 7.19
C ARG A 83 -5.32 7.22 6.30
N ASN A 84 -4.72 7.06 5.11
CA ASN A 84 -4.95 5.91 4.25
C ASN A 84 -3.64 5.43 3.58
N ASN A 85 -3.15 4.27 4.00
CA ASN A 85 -2.46 3.31 3.12
C ASN A 85 -1.05 3.61 2.59
N LEU A 86 -0.12 4.08 3.40
CA LEU A 86 1.26 4.21 2.89
C LEU A 86 2.16 3.01 3.13
N GLN A 87 1.91 2.15 4.14
CA GLN A 87 2.85 1.06 4.43
C GLN A 87 2.23 -0.29 4.67
N MET A 88 1.20 -0.62 3.89
CA MET A 88 0.53 -1.92 3.99
C MET A 88 1.49 -3.08 3.72
N ARG A 89 2.51 -2.89 2.88
CA ARG A 89 3.47 -3.96 2.56
C ARG A 89 4.38 -4.22 3.75
N GLY A 90 4.96 -3.15 4.32
CA GLY A 90 5.72 -3.25 5.57
C GLY A 90 4.90 -3.85 6.71
N LEU A 91 3.66 -3.38 6.91
CA LEU A 91 2.76 -3.89 7.95
C LEU A 91 2.46 -5.39 7.78
N VAL A 92 2.20 -5.85 6.55
CA VAL A 92 1.99 -7.28 6.28
C VAL A 92 3.26 -8.09 6.59
N VAL A 93 4.45 -7.61 6.23
CA VAL A 93 5.72 -8.27 6.57
C VAL A 93 5.88 -8.39 8.09
N LEU A 94 5.57 -7.33 8.85
CA LEU A 94 5.67 -7.33 10.31
C LEU A 94 4.65 -8.27 10.96
N LEU A 95 3.40 -8.28 10.48
CA LEU A 95 2.37 -9.19 10.96
C LEU A 95 2.70 -10.65 10.68
N ILE A 96 3.18 -10.97 9.48
CA ILE A 96 3.64 -12.34 9.13
C ILE A 96 4.81 -12.73 10.03
N SER A 97 5.77 -11.83 10.24
CA SER A 97 6.92 -12.06 11.13
C SER A 97 6.47 -12.39 12.55
N LYS A 98 5.49 -11.65 13.07
CA LYS A 98 4.92 -11.88 14.41
C LYS A 98 4.07 -13.15 14.48
N ALA A 99 3.32 -13.48 13.42
CA ALA A 99 2.51 -14.69 13.34
C ALA A 99 3.35 -15.97 13.22
N ALA A 100 4.51 -15.90 12.54
CA ALA A 100 5.47 -17.00 12.46
C ALA A 100 6.11 -17.32 13.82
N GLY A 101 6.24 -16.32 14.69
CA GLY A 101 6.88 -16.46 15.99
C GLY A 101 8.40 -16.57 15.92
N PRO A 102 9.08 -16.59 17.08
CA PRO A 102 10.53 -16.74 17.16
C PRO A 102 10.97 -18.15 16.73
N SER A 103 12.14 -18.24 16.10
CA SER A 103 12.76 -19.53 15.78
C SER A 103 13.12 -20.28 17.07
N THR A 104 12.64 -21.51 17.24
CA THR A 104 12.82 -22.32 18.46
C THR A 104 14.25 -22.81 18.69
N GLY A 105 15.17 -22.60 17.73
CA GLY A 105 16.50 -23.21 17.72
C GLY A 105 17.66 -22.35 18.22
N ASP A 106 17.48 -21.04 18.45
CA ASP A 106 18.64 -20.15 18.62
C ASP A 106 18.43 -19.07 19.69
N ILE A 107 18.84 -19.40 20.92
CA ILE A 107 18.74 -18.54 22.12
C ILE A 107 19.57 -17.25 21.94
N SER A 108 20.62 -17.31 21.11
CA SER A 108 21.54 -16.19 20.86
C SER A 108 20.88 -14.98 20.19
N PHE A 109 19.83 -15.19 19.37
CA PHE A 109 19.15 -14.12 18.61
C PHE A 109 17.98 -13.46 19.37
N GLN A 110 17.60 -13.97 20.55
CA GLN A 110 16.46 -13.44 21.31
C GLN A 110 16.68 -12.00 21.78
N HIS A 111 17.95 -11.57 21.96
CA HIS A 111 18.29 -10.26 22.50
C HIS A 111 18.03 -9.07 21.54
N ASN A 112 17.68 -9.34 20.27
CA ASN A 112 17.46 -8.33 19.22
C ASN A 112 15.99 -8.15 18.79
N MET A 113 15.06 -8.76 19.55
CA MET A 113 13.63 -8.71 19.24
C MET A 113 12.95 -7.52 19.94
N VAL A 114 12.09 -6.83 19.20
CA VAL A 114 11.20 -5.80 19.75
C VAL A 114 9.77 -6.21 19.40
N SER A 115 8.88 -6.29 20.39
CA SER A 115 7.50 -6.76 20.19
C SER A 115 7.38 -8.15 19.54
N GLY A 116 8.38 -9.02 19.74
CA GLY A 116 8.43 -10.35 19.14
C GLY A 116 8.82 -10.37 17.66
N ILE A 117 9.46 -9.31 17.14
CA ILE A 117 9.92 -9.20 15.75
C ILE A 117 11.43 -8.92 15.73
N TYR A 118 12.18 -9.65 14.91
CA TYR A 118 13.63 -9.48 14.76
C TYR A 118 13.99 -8.17 14.04
N SER A 119 15.18 -7.63 14.32
CA SER A 119 15.68 -6.43 13.64
C SER A 119 15.72 -6.60 12.11
N SER A 120 16.18 -7.75 11.62
CA SER A 120 16.24 -8.05 10.17
C SER A 120 14.86 -8.09 9.51
N GLN A 121 13.83 -8.55 10.22
CA GLN A 121 12.44 -8.54 9.74
C GLN A 121 11.87 -7.12 9.66
N ARG A 122 12.22 -6.26 10.63
CA ARG A 122 11.87 -4.83 10.58
C ARG A 122 12.59 -4.13 9.42
N SER A 123 13.88 -4.40 9.25
CA SER A 123 14.63 -3.92 8.08
C SER A 123 14.02 -4.41 6.76
N LEU A 124 13.56 -5.66 6.67
CA LEU A 124 12.87 -6.16 5.47
C LEU A 124 11.56 -5.44 5.20
N ALA A 125 10.77 -5.12 6.24
CA ALA A 125 9.56 -4.32 6.12
C ALA A 125 9.89 -2.90 5.57
N GLU A 126 10.95 -2.27 6.09
CA GLU A 126 11.46 -0.97 5.61
C GLU A 126 11.89 -1.03 4.15
N ILE A 127 12.70 -2.03 3.78
CA ILE A 127 13.18 -2.25 2.41
C ILE A 127 12.02 -2.42 1.44
N THR A 128 11.03 -3.24 1.80
CA THR A 128 9.86 -3.52 0.95
C THR A 128 9.08 -2.24 0.66
N GLU A 129 8.91 -1.39 1.67
CA GLU A 129 8.21 -0.12 1.49
C GLU A 129 9.04 0.91 0.72
N LEU A 130 10.36 0.90 0.89
CA LEU A 130 11.26 1.77 0.15
C LEU A 130 11.26 1.44 -1.35
N ILE A 131 11.26 0.16 -1.71
CA ILE A 131 11.09 -0.31 -3.10
C ILE A 131 9.75 0.17 -3.66
N HIS A 132 8.67 0.03 -2.89
CA HIS A 132 7.36 0.51 -3.34
C HIS A 132 7.33 2.02 -3.55
N THR A 133 7.95 2.77 -2.64
CA THR A 133 8.07 4.24 -2.72
C THR A 133 8.84 4.65 -3.97
N ALA A 134 9.97 3.99 -4.27
CA ALA A 134 10.74 4.21 -5.49
C ALA A 134 9.87 4.01 -6.74
N PHE A 135 9.09 2.93 -6.78
CA PHE A 135 8.17 2.65 -7.87
C PHE A 135 7.09 3.74 -8.04
N LEU A 136 6.47 4.21 -6.95
CA LEU A 136 5.47 5.30 -7.02
C LEU A 136 6.07 6.60 -7.54
N VAL A 137 7.31 6.90 -7.14
CA VAL A 137 8.06 8.08 -7.62
C VAL A 137 8.32 7.98 -9.12
N HIS A 138 8.81 6.84 -9.61
CA HIS A 138 9.04 6.62 -11.05
C HIS A 138 7.75 6.69 -11.88
N ARG A 139 6.62 6.23 -11.34
CA ARG A 139 5.31 6.40 -12.02
C ARG A 139 4.86 7.86 -12.18
N GLY A 140 5.49 8.79 -11.46
CA GLY A 140 5.23 10.22 -11.60
C GLY A 140 5.82 10.84 -12.88
N ILE A 141 6.57 10.08 -13.69
CA ILE A 141 7.14 10.55 -14.96
C ILE A 141 6.02 10.71 -16.00
N VAL A 142 6.00 11.87 -16.67
CA VAL A 142 5.03 12.21 -17.71
C VAL A 142 5.61 12.11 -19.11
N ASN A 143 4.76 11.78 -20.09
CA ASN A 143 5.12 11.84 -21.51
C ASN A 143 5.13 13.30 -21.99
N ILE A 144 6.32 13.84 -22.23
CA ILE A 144 6.51 15.22 -22.70
C ILE A 144 5.86 15.46 -24.07
N GLY A 145 5.83 14.44 -24.94
CA GLY A 145 5.25 14.56 -26.29
C GLY A 145 3.72 14.63 -26.32
N GLU A 146 3.05 14.26 -25.22
CA GLU A 146 1.58 14.28 -25.08
C GLU A 146 1.09 15.43 -24.21
N LEU A 147 1.98 16.34 -23.78
CA LEU A 147 1.61 17.47 -22.92
C LEU A 147 0.63 18.42 -23.62
N LYS A 148 -0.42 18.79 -22.89
CA LYS A 148 -1.38 19.82 -23.27
C LYS A 148 -1.03 21.13 -22.59
N SER A 149 -1.52 22.24 -23.15
CA SER A 149 -1.30 23.57 -22.58
C SER A 149 -1.82 23.72 -21.14
N CYS A 150 -2.81 22.91 -20.73
CA CYS A 150 -3.35 22.91 -19.37
C CYS A 150 -2.44 22.23 -18.34
N ASP A 151 -1.51 21.38 -18.78
CA ASP A 151 -0.74 20.51 -17.89
C ASP A 151 0.38 21.30 -17.18
N GLY A 152 0.88 22.38 -17.77
CA GLY A 152 1.85 23.28 -17.16
C GLY A 152 3.04 23.58 -18.08
N PRO A 153 3.99 24.41 -17.62
CA PRO A 153 5.17 24.75 -18.42
C PRO A 153 6.03 23.52 -18.72
N LEU A 154 6.50 23.42 -19.97
CA LEU A 154 7.38 22.32 -20.41
C LEU A 154 8.63 22.16 -19.52
N LYS A 155 9.23 23.28 -19.11
CA LYS A 155 10.43 23.28 -18.24
C LYS A 155 10.16 22.64 -16.89
N ASP A 156 8.99 22.90 -16.31
CA ASP A 156 8.59 22.32 -15.03
C ASP A 156 8.37 20.82 -15.17
N MET A 157 7.80 20.38 -16.29
CA MET A 157 7.59 18.95 -16.58
C MET A 157 8.90 18.20 -16.78
N GLN A 158 9.83 18.78 -17.53
CA GLN A 158 11.16 18.20 -17.72
C GLN A 158 11.95 18.13 -16.42
N PHE A 159 11.90 19.19 -15.60
CA PHE A 159 12.54 19.21 -14.29
C PHE A 159 11.91 18.18 -13.34
N GLY A 160 10.58 18.08 -13.33
CA GLY A 160 9.87 17.07 -12.56
C GLY A 160 10.20 15.64 -12.96
N ASN A 161 10.28 15.34 -14.26
CA ASN A 161 10.72 14.04 -14.77
C ASN A 161 12.14 13.72 -14.32
N LYS A 162 13.06 14.69 -14.42
CA LYS A 162 14.44 14.53 -13.92
C LYS A 162 14.45 14.18 -12.43
N MET A 163 13.63 14.87 -11.63
CA MET A 163 13.54 14.59 -10.21
C MET A 163 12.91 13.22 -9.91
N ALA A 164 11.90 12.81 -10.66
CA ALA A 164 11.24 11.52 -10.51
C ALA A 164 12.23 10.37 -10.79
N VAL A 165 12.98 10.44 -11.90
CA VAL A 165 14.00 9.42 -12.24
C VAL A 165 15.05 9.32 -11.13
N LEU A 166 15.72 10.45 -10.81
CA LEU A 166 16.83 10.45 -9.85
C LEU A 166 16.40 10.04 -8.43
N SER A 167 15.24 10.49 -7.99
CA SER A 167 14.74 10.16 -6.65
C SER A 167 14.34 8.69 -6.56
N GLY A 168 13.68 8.14 -7.59
CA GLY A 168 13.33 6.72 -7.61
C GLY A 168 14.57 5.83 -7.67
N ASP A 169 15.57 6.17 -8.49
CA ASP A 169 16.83 5.41 -8.59
C ASP A 169 17.59 5.41 -7.26
N PHE A 170 17.65 6.56 -6.60
CA PHE A 170 18.27 6.68 -5.29
C PHE A 170 17.58 5.81 -4.23
N LEU A 171 16.25 5.87 -4.14
CA LEU A 171 15.47 5.07 -3.19
C LEU A 171 15.70 3.57 -3.42
N LEU A 172 15.70 3.14 -4.69
CA LEU A 172 15.93 1.76 -5.07
C LEU A 172 17.37 1.32 -4.75
N ALA A 173 18.37 2.14 -5.02
CA ALA A 173 19.77 1.85 -4.68
C ALA A 173 19.97 1.68 -3.17
N ASN A 174 19.34 2.53 -2.36
CA ASN A 174 19.34 2.40 -0.90
C ASN A 174 18.65 1.11 -0.47
N ALA A 175 17.49 0.78 -1.04
CA ALA A 175 16.80 -0.47 -0.73
C ALA A 175 17.65 -1.71 -1.06
N CYS A 176 18.33 -1.72 -2.21
CA CYS A 176 19.27 -2.79 -2.60
C CYS A 176 20.45 -2.90 -1.63
N THR A 177 21.00 -1.76 -1.18
CA THR A 177 22.09 -1.74 -0.19
C THR A 177 21.64 -2.33 1.15
N SER A 178 20.47 -1.91 1.65
CA SER A 178 19.88 -2.45 2.88
C SER A 178 19.50 -3.93 2.74
N LEU A 179 19.03 -4.36 1.56
CA LEU A 179 18.72 -5.76 1.26
C LEU A 179 19.97 -6.64 1.32
N ALA A 180 21.11 -6.17 0.78
CA ALA A 180 22.39 -6.85 0.91
C ALA A 180 22.88 -6.93 2.38
N GLN A 181 22.64 -5.89 3.17
CA GLN A 181 22.97 -5.85 4.60
C GLN A 181 22.18 -6.85 5.44
N LEU A 182 21.05 -7.39 4.95
CA LEU A 182 20.36 -8.51 5.62
C LEU A 182 21.19 -9.80 5.61
N GLN A 183 22.22 -9.89 4.75
CA GLN A 183 23.12 -11.05 4.61
C GLN A 183 22.38 -12.38 4.41
N ASN A 184 21.19 -12.33 3.80
CA ASN A 184 20.38 -13.49 3.48
C ASN A 184 20.15 -13.53 1.96
N THR A 185 20.99 -14.31 1.27
CA THR A 185 20.96 -14.42 -0.20
C THR A 185 19.61 -14.90 -0.73
N LYS A 186 18.89 -15.74 0.03
CA LYS A 186 17.57 -16.21 -0.41
C LYS A 186 16.53 -15.10 -0.39
N VAL A 187 16.56 -14.25 0.63
CA VAL A 187 15.68 -13.06 0.69
C VAL A 187 16.04 -12.08 -0.42
N VAL A 188 17.34 -11.85 -0.67
CA VAL A 188 17.81 -10.99 -1.77
C VAL A 188 17.29 -11.50 -3.11
N GLU A 189 17.42 -12.79 -3.39
CA GLU A 189 16.91 -13.44 -4.61
C GLU A 189 15.41 -13.23 -4.78
N LEU A 190 14.61 -13.56 -3.75
CA LEU A 190 13.15 -13.44 -3.81
C LEU A 190 12.67 -12.00 -4.06
N ILE A 191 13.26 -11.03 -3.36
CA ILE A 191 12.92 -9.61 -3.56
C ILE A 191 13.37 -9.13 -4.93
N SER A 192 14.55 -9.55 -5.41
CA SER A 192 15.05 -9.17 -6.74
C SER A 192 14.17 -9.73 -7.86
N SER A 193 13.73 -10.99 -7.73
CA SER A 193 12.75 -11.59 -8.65
C SER A 193 11.42 -10.83 -8.63
N ALA A 194 10.90 -10.48 -7.45
CA ALA A 194 9.67 -9.71 -7.35
C ALA A 194 9.77 -8.30 -7.99
N ILE A 195 10.93 -7.64 -7.90
CA ILE A 195 11.19 -6.39 -8.62
C ILE A 195 11.17 -6.63 -10.14
N GLY A 196 11.81 -7.70 -10.61
CA GLY A 196 11.80 -8.08 -12.03
C GLY A 196 10.40 -8.31 -12.57
N ASP A 197 9.59 -9.10 -11.85
CA ASP A 197 8.20 -9.38 -12.21
C ASP A 197 7.34 -8.11 -12.22
N LEU A 198 7.54 -7.21 -11.25
CA LEU A 198 6.87 -5.92 -11.19
C LEU A 198 7.20 -5.06 -12.43
N VAL A 199 8.48 -4.92 -12.76
CA VAL A 199 8.95 -4.15 -13.93
C VAL A 199 8.40 -4.74 -15.23
N GLN A 200 8.40 -6.07 -15.35
CA GLN A 200 7.84 -6.75 -16.52
C GLN A 200 6.32 -6.48 -16.65
N GLY A 201 5.57 -6.51 -15.54
CA GLY A 201 4.15 -6.18 -15.51
C GLY A 201 3.85 -4.77 -16.03
N ILE A 202 4.65 -3.78 -15.62
CA ILE A 202 4.50 -2.38 -16.06
C ILE A 202 4.77 -2.25 -17.56
N TYR A 203 5.78 -2.96 -18.07
CA TYR A 203 6.08 -2.94 -19.50
C TYR A 203 4.89 -3.43 -20.33
N TYR A 204 4.21 -4.49 -19.89
CA TYR A 204 2.99 -5.00 -20.54
C TYR A 204 1.78 -4.05 -20.41
N GLU A 205 1.64 -3.32 -19.29
CA GLU A 205 0.60 -2.30 -19.11
C GLU A 205 0.76 -1.17 -20.14
N ASN A 206 1.99 -0.69 -20.30
CA ASN A 206 2.31 0.41 -21.21
C ASN A 206 2.16 0.02 -22.69
N SER A 207 2.53 -1.21 -23.06
CA SER A 207 2.40 -1.67 -24.45
C SER A 207 0.93 -1.75 -24.91
N LYS A 208 0.03 -2.23 -24.05
CA LYS A 208 -1.41 -2.33 -24.35
C LYS A 208 -2.14 -0.99 -24.33
N SER A 209 -1.68 -0.05 -23.51
CA SER A 209 -2.28 1.29 -23.43
C SER A 209 -2.15 2.08 -24.74
N SER A 210 -1.09 1.82 -25.52
CA SER A 210 -0.86 2.41 -26.84
C SER A 210 -1.88 1.94 -27.90
N GLU A 211 -2.39 0.71 -27.79
CA GLU A 211 -3.36 0.14 -28.74
C GLU A 211 -4.80 0.68 -28.53
N ALA A 212 -5.11 1.18 -27.33
CA ALA A 212 -6.46 1.66 -26.97
C ALA A 212 -6.71 3.15 -27.29
N GLN A 213 -5.69 3.92 -27.69
CA GLN A 213 -5.80 5.37 -27.97
C GLN A 213 -6.41 5.71 -29.36
N GLY A 214 -6.98 4.72 -30.05
CA GLY A 214 -7.72 4.94 -31.30
C GLY A 214 -9.19 5.32 -31.10
N LYS A 215 -9.47 6.63 -31.09
CA LYS A 215 -10.73 7.36 -31.44
C LYS A 215 -11.20 8.33 -30.35
N GLY A 216 -11.03 9.62 -30.64
CA GLY A 216 -11.57 10.73 -29.86
C GLY A 216 -13.10 10.83 -29.95
N ASN A 217 -13.79 9.97 -29.22
CA ASN A 217 -15.21 10.13 -28.92
C ASN A 217 -15.37 10.58 -27.47
N THR A 218 -16.22 11.58 -27.23
CA THR A 218 -16.63 11.97 -25.87
C THR A 218 -17.26 10.74 -25.19
N MET A 219 -16.52 10.11 -24.28
CA MET A 219 -16.95 8.89 -23.60
C MET A 219 -18.14 9.23 -22.69
N ASP A 220 -19.33 8.74 -23.01
CA ASP A 220 -20.51 8.90 -22.15
C ASP A 220 -20.39 7.95 -20.95
N TYR A 221 -19.87 8.49 -19.83
CA TYR A 221 -19.67 7.74 -18.60
C TYR A 221 -20.96 7.13 -18.05
N LYS A 222 -22.15 7.72 -18.32
CA LYS A 222 -23.42 7.15 -17.86
C LYS A 222 -23.78 5.90 -18.66
N LYS A 223 -23.62 5.94 -19.98
CA LYS A 223 -23.82 4.75 -20.84
C LYS A 223 -22.81 3.66 -20.52
N LEU A 224 -21.53 4.03 -20.32
CA LEU A 224 -20.49 3.08 -19.92
C LEU A 224 -20.81 2.43 -18.57
N GLN A 225 -21.22 3.22 -17.57
CA GLN A 225 -21.62 2.70 -16.27
C GLN A 225 -22.82 1.76 -16.37
N ALA A 226 -23.84 2.10 -17.18
CA ALA A 226 -24.99 1.25 -17.41
C ALA A 226 -24.58 -0.08 -18.08
N ALA A 227 -23.69 -0.04 -19.07
CA ALA A 227 -23.16 -1.23 -19.73
C ALA A 227 -22.35 -2.12 -18.76
N ILE A 228 -21.49 -1.51 -17.91
CA ILE A 228 -20.73 -2.23 -16.88
C ILE A 228 -21.66 -2.90 -15.88
N LYS A 229 -22.71 -2.20 -15.41
CA LYS A 229 -23.70 -2.74 -14.46
C LYS A 229 -24.57 -3.84 -15.06
N ALA A 230 -24.90 -3.75 -16.35
CA ALA A 230 -25.66 -4.78 -17.06
C ALA A 230 -24.82 -6.02 -17.39
N GLY A 231 -23.51 -5.86 -17.53
CA GLY A 231 -22.57 -6.94 -17.77
C GLY A 231 -22.26 -7.76 -16.51
N LYS A 232 -21.67 -8.94 -16.72
CA LYS A 232 -21.19 -9.82 -15.63
C LYS A 232 -19.80 -9.43 -15.11
N GLY A 233 -19.16 -8.42 -15.68
CA GLY A 233 -17.77 -8.05 -15.35
C GLY A 233 -17.60 -7.69 -13.87
N VAL A 234 -18.55 -6.93 -13.31
CA VAL A 234 -18.51 -6.53 -11.90
C VAL A 234 -18.67 -7.76 -10.98
N THR A 235 -19.66 -8.62 -11.24
CA THR A 235 -19.88 -9.82 -10.44
C THR A 235 -18.70 -10.78 -10.53
N SER A 236 -18.15 -11.01 -11.73
CA SER A 236 -16.98 -11.86 -11.93
C SER A 236 -15.74 -11.31 -11.20
N ALA A 237 -15.55 -9.98 -11.18
CA ALA A 237 -14.47 -9.35 -10.43
C ALA A 237 -14.65 -9.51 -8.91
N MET A 238 -15.88 -9.38 -8.40
CA MET A 238 -16.18 -9.65 -6.99
C MET A 238 -15.92 -11.12 -6.63
N ASP A 239 -16.34 -12.05 -7.47
CA ASP A 239 -16.15 -13.48 -7.24
C ASP A 239 -14.67 -13.86 -7.27
N LEU A 240 -13.89 -13.29 -8.20
CA LEU A 240 -12.44 -13.48 -8.25
C LEU A 240 -11.76 -12.90 -6.99
N CYS A 241 -12.19 -11.73 -6.52
CA CYS A 241 -11.67 -11.16 -5.28
C CYS A 241 -12.00 -12.03 -4.07
N ARG A 242 -13.23 -12.54 -3.95
CA ARG A 242 -13.61 -13.50 -2.88
C ARG A 242 -12.79 -14.78 -2.96
N PHE A 243 -12.57 -15.31 -4.16
CA PHE A 243 -11.76 -16.50 -4.38
C PHE A 243 -10.34 -16.32 -3.84
N HIS A 244 -9.67 -15.22 -4.21
CA HIS A 244 -8.32 -14.94 -3.69
C HIS A 244 -8.32 -14.61 -2.20
N GLY A 245 -9.36 -13.94 -1.69
CA GLY A 245 -9.56 -13.71 -0.26
C GLY A 245 -9.62 -15.00 0.54
N ASN A 246 -10.44 -15.95 0.11
CA ASN A 246 -10.56 -17.26 0.76
C ASN A 246 -9.25 -18.05 0.71
N ARG A 247 -8.51 -17.99 -0.41
CA ARG A 247 -7.19 -18.62 -0.50
C ARG A 247 -6.17 -17.97 0.43
N ALA A 248 -6.21 -16.66 0.60
CA ALA A 248 -5.37 -15.96 1.56
C ALA A 248 -5.70 -16.38 2.99
N LEU A 249 -6.99 -16.46 3.36
CA LEU A 249 -7.42 -16.96 4.67
C LEU A 249 -6.95 -18.39 4.93
N ALA A 250 -7.09 -19.28 3.95
CA ALA A 250 -6.59 -20.66 4.06
C ALA A 250 -5.06 -20.71 4.24
N ALA A 251 -4.30 -19.87 3.54
CA ALA A 251 -2.85 -19.79 3.73
C ALA A 251 -2.47 -19.33 5.15
N LEU A 252 -3.29 -18.48 5.78
CA LEU A 252 -3.06 -18.04 7.17
C LEU A 252 -3.22 -19.16 8.19
N GLU A 253 -3.94 -20.24 7.88
CA GLU A 253 -4.09 -21.40 8.77
C GLU A 253 -2.75 -22.13 9.01
N GLY A 254 -1.76 -21.94 8.12
CA GLY A 254 -0.39 -22.43 8.31
C GLY A 254 0.37 -21.75 9.46
N PHE A 255 -0.12 -20.62 9.98
CA PHE A 255 0.45 -19.96 11.17
C PHE A 255 -0.28 -20.36 12.46
N PRO A 256 0.43 -20.44 13.59
CA PRO A 256 -0.19 -20.69 14.88
C PRO A 256 -1.23 -19.60 15.24
N PRO A 257 -2.29 -19.94 15.98
CA PRO A 257 -3.24 -18.96 16.48
C PRO A 257 -2.55 -17.83 17.26
N SER A 258 -2.73 -16.60 16.79
CA SER A 258 -2.14 -15.40 17.37
C SER A 258 -2.94 -14.16 16.98
N GLU A 259 -2.75 -13.06 17.73
CA GLU A 259 -3.35 -11.76 17.40
C GLU A 259 -2.89 -11.26 16.02
N ALA A 260 -1.62 -11.50 15.66
CA ALA A 260 -1.07 -11.14 14.36
C ALA A 260 -1.76 -11.89 13.20
N ARG A 261 -2.01 -13.20 13.38
CA ARG A 261 -2.79 -13.99 12.41
C ARG A 261 -4.22 -13.47 12.28
N ALA A 262 -4.87 -13.14 13.40
CA ALA A 262 -6.22 -12.57 13.39
C ALA A 262 -6.26 -11.19 12.69
N ALA A 263 -5.25 -10.35 12.88
CA ALA A 263 -5.12 -9.07 12.20
C ALA A 263 -4.96 -9.22 10.68
N LEU A 264 -4.13 -10.17 10.23
CA LEU A 264 -4.01 -10.52 8.80
C LEU A 264 -5.36 -10.96 8.22
N ALA A 265 -6.12 -11.79 8.93
CA ALA A 265 -7.45 -12.20 8.50
C ALA A 265 -8.42 -11.01 8.42
N ASN A 266 -8.40 -10.09 9.39
CA ASN A 266 -9.21 -8.88 9.38
C ASN A 266 -8.87 -7.97 8.18
N ILE A 267 -7.59 -7.85 7.82
CA ILE A 267 -7.17 -7.13 6.61
C ILE A 267 -7.77 -7.80 5.37
N VAL A 268 -7.68 -9.13 5.25
CA VAL A 268 -8.26 -9.88 4.11
C VAL A 268 -9.78 -9.64 4.02
N TYR A 269 -10.50 -9.75 5.14
CA TYR A 269 -11.94 -9.49 5.17
C TYR A 269 -12.27 -8.04 4.77
N ALA A 270 -11.48 -7.06 5.20
CA ALA A 270 -11.74 -5.66 4.88
C ALA A 270 -11.50 -5.36 3.39
N VAL A 271 -10.47 -5.95 2.77
CA VAL A 271 -10.14 -5.75 1.34
C VAL A 271 -11.11 -6.49 0.42
N THR A 272 -11.68 -7.62 0.86
CA THR A 272 -12.55 -8.48 0.02
C THR A 272 -14.04 -8.20 0.21
N ARG A 273 -14.39 -7.20 1.04
CA ARG A 273 -15.76 -6.82 1.32
C ARG A 273 -16.24 -5.76 0.32
N PHE A 274 -17.19 -6.15 -0.50
CA PHE A 274 -17.91 -5.26 -1.40
C PHE A 274 -19.30 -4.94 -0.83
N PRO A 275 -19.78 -3.68 -0.95
CA PRO A 275 -21.15 -3.30 -0.61
C PRO A 275 -22.19 -3.93 -1.54
#